data_AF-A0A8S3W904-F1
#
_entry.id   AF-A0A8S3W904-F1
#
_cell.length_a   1.000
_cell.length_b   1.000
_cell.length_c   1.000
_cell.angle_alpha   90.00
_cell.angle_beta   90.00
_cell.angle_gamma   90.00
#
_symmetry.space_group_name_H-M   'P 1'
#
loop_
_entity.id
_entity.type
_entity.pdbx_description
1 polymer ?
#
loop_
_entity_poly.entity_id
_entity_poly.type
_entity_poly.pdbx_seq_one_letter_code
_entity_poly.pdbx_strand_id
1 'polypeptide(L)' 'MEHDFAKQEQWARQQNVEIVGVPEKSNECLMDVLTKIAEKASQKIFETDVDFVHRVKPQRSSNKQPRPIIARFK' A
#
# COMPACT_ATOMS: atom_id res chain seq x y z
N MET A 1 -21.11 -5.33 18.35
CA MET A 1 -21.47 -5.51 16.92
C MET A 1 -20.66 -4.58 16.02
N GLU A 2 -20.79 -3.24 16.08
CA GLU A 2 -19.95 -2.33 15.27
C GLU A 2 -18.45 -2.37 15.61
N HIS A 3 -18.12 -2.41 16.91
CA HIS A 3 -16.73 -2.49 17.38
C HIS A 3 -16.02 -3.78 16.93
N ASP A 4 -16.76 -4.89 16.89
CA ASP A 4 -16.24 -6.19 16.46
C ASP A 4 -15.94 -6.20 14.96
N PHE A 5 -16.81 -5.55 14.17
CA PHE A 5 -16.64 -5.38 12.74
C PHE A 5 -15.41 -4.53 12.40
N ALA A 6 -15.25 -3.37 13.06
CA ALA A 6 -14.09 -2.50 12.85
C ALA A 6 -12.76 -3.19 13.20
N LYS A 7 -12.76 -3.97 14.29
CA LYS A 7 -11.60 -4.78 14.69
C LYS A 7 -11.25 -5.83 13.64
N GLN A 8 -12.27 -6.51 13.09
CA GLN A 8 -12.08 -7.51 12.04
C GLN A 8 -11.53 -6.91 10.75
N GLU A 9 -11.97 -5.71 10.36
CA GLU A 9 -11.42 -4.99 9.21
C GLU A 9 -9.95 -4.61 9.39
N GLN A 10 -9.56 -4.15 10.58
CA GLN A 10 -8.16 -3.83 10.89
C GLN A 10 -7.29 -5.09 10.87
N TRP A 11 -7.78 -6.18 11.46
CA TRP A 11 -7.12 -7.49 11.43
C TRP A 11 -6.89 -7.98 10.00
N ALA A 12 -7.88 -7.84 9.12
CA ALA A 12 -7.76 -8.25 7.72
C ALA A 12 -6.67 -7.49 6.93
N ARG A 13 -6.25 -6.31 7.43
CA ARG A 13 -5.24 -5.43 6.82
C ARG A 13 -3.93 -5.36 7.61
N GLN A 14 -3.76 -6.22 8.62
CA GLN A 14 -2.60 -6.16 9.52
C GLN A 14 -1.24 -6.27 8.78
N GLN A 15 -1.21 -7.00 7.67
CA GLN A 15 -0.02 -7.16 6.83
C GLN A 15 0.05 -6.16 5.65
N ASN A 16 -0.87 -5.20 5.60
CA ASN A 16 -0.90 -4.21 4.54
C ASN A 16 -0.15 -2.96 5.00
N VAL A 17 0.71 -2.44 4.12
CA VAL A 17 1.30 -1.11 4.24
C VAL A 17 0.64 -0.20 3.21
N GLU A 18 0.13 0.94 3.66
CA GLU A 18 -0.40 1.99 2.80
C GLU A 18 0.65 3.09 2.60
N ILE A 19 0.91 3.40 1.33
CA ILE A 19 1.85 4.44 0.91
C ILE A 19 1.06 5.52 0.18
N VAL A 20 1.06 6.73 0.73
CA VAL A 20 0.35 7.91 0.22
C VAL A 20 1.32 8.95 -0.34
N GLY A 21 0.82 9.83 -1.22
CA GLY A 21 1.59 10.99 -1.70
C GLY A 21 2.61 10.68 -2.81
N VAL A 22 2.66 9.46 -3.33
CA VAL A 22 3.51 9.11 -4.47
C VAL A 22 2.83 9.55 -5.77
N PRO A 23 3.41 10.45 -6.58
CA PRO A 23 2.84 10.84 -7.87
C PRO A 23 2.60 9.64 -8.79
N GLU A 24 1.52 9.69 -9.57
CA GLU A 24 1.20 8.63 -10.54
C GLU A 24 1.98 8.82 -11.84
N LYS A 25 2.50 7.73 -12.40
CA LYS A 25 3.17 7.73 -13.71
C LYS A 25 2.60 6.63 -14.58
N SER A 26 2.48 6.90 -15.87
CA SER A 26 2.16 5.86 -16.86
C SER A 26 3.25 4.78 -16.84
N ASN A 27 2.84 3.51 -16.87
CA ASN A 27 3.73 2.35 -16.83
C ASN A 27 4.65 2.29 -15.60
N GLU A 28 4.17 2.73 -14.44
CA GLU A 28 4.93 2.60 -13.19
C GLU A 28 5.14 1.13 -12.77
N CYS A 29 6.34 0.82 -12.30
CA CYS A 29 6.63 -0.44 -11.61
C CYS A 29 6.47 -0.21 -10.10
N LEU A 30 5.35 -0.64 -9.53
CA LEU A 30 5.05 -0.42 -8.12
C LEU A 30 6.00 -1.17 -7.17
N MET A 31 6.54 -2.31 -7.59
CA MET A 31 7.58 -3.01 -6.84
C MET A 31 8.88 -2.20 -6.76
N ASP A 32 9.31 -1.56 -7.85
CA ASP A 32 10.48 -0.67 -7.85
C ASP A 32 10.26 0.55 -6.93
N VAL A 33 9.06 1.14 -6.95
CA VAL A 33 8.69 2.22 -6.02
C VAL A 33 8.76 1.75 -4.57
N LEU A 34 8.19 0.59 -4.25
CA LEU A 34 8.21 0.01 -2.90
C LEU A 34 9.64 -0.23 -2.41
N THR A 35 10.49 -0.86 -3.23
CA THR A 35 11.88 -1.16 -2.88
C THR A 35 12.69 0.11 -2.66
N LYS A 36 12.53 1.13 -3.53
CA LYS A 36 13.20 2.43 -3.36
C LYS A 36 12.79 3.13 -2.06
N ILE A 37 11.53 3.04 -1.66
CA ILE A 37 11.06 3.59 -0.38
C ILE A 37 11.67 2.81 0.79
N ALA A 38 11.69 1.48 0.72
CA ALA A 38 12.28 0.62 1.74
C ALA A 38 13.77 0.89 1.95
N GLU A 39 14.52 1.08 0.86
CA GLU A 39 15.94 1.43 0.91
C GLU A 39 16.18 2.75 1.66
N LYS A 40 15.30 3.74 1.48
CA LYS A 40 15.37 5.01 2.25
C LYS A 40 15.04 4.83 3.73
N ALA A 41 14.30 3.78 4.08
CA ALA A 41 14.04 3.35 5.45
C ALA A 41 15.09 2.35 5.98
N SER A 42 16.20 2.14 5.26
CA SER A 42 17.24 1.15 5.60
C SER A 42 16.72 -0.28 5.70
N GLN A 43 15.66 -0.61 4.96
CA GLN A 43 15.09 -1.95 4.84
C GLN A 43 15.32 -2.51 3.45
N LYS A 44 15.40 -3.83 3.35
CA LYS A 44 15.48 -4.55 2.08
C LYS A 44 14.23 -5.41 1.91
N ILE A 45 13.53 -5.21 0.80
CA ILE A 45 12.32 -5.94 0.44
C ILE A 45 12.60 -6.68 -0.86
N PHE A 46 12.23 -7.96 -0.90
CA PHE A 46 12.29 -8.80 -2.09
C PHE A 46 10.86 -9.07 -2.61
N GLU A 47 10.75 -9.41 -3.89
CA GLU A 47 9.45 -9.81 -4.47
C GLU A 47 8.83 -11.01 -3.76
N THR A 48 9.66 -11.88 -3.18
CA THR A 48 9.19 -13.03 -2.40
C THR A 48 8.47 -12.64 -1.11
N ASP A 49 8.71 -11.44 -0.58
CA ASP A 49 8.14 -10.97 0.69
C ASP A 49 6.75 -10.33 0.51
N VAL A 50 6.38 -10.04 -0.74
CA VAL A 50 5.16 -9.30 -1.11
C VAL A 50 4.19 -10.25 -1.80
N ASP A 51 2.94 -10.28 -1.31
CA ASP A 51 1.85 -10.99 -1.98
C ASP A 51 1.33 -10.19 -3.17
N PHE A 52 1.11 -8.89 -2.96
CA PHE A 52 0.69 -7.99 -4.03
C PHE A 52 1.02 -6.53 -3.70
N VAL A 53 1.13 -5.72 -4.76
CA VAL A 53 1.24 -4.26 -4.66
C VAL A 53 0.37 -3.60 -5.74
N HIS A 54 -0.56 -2.72 -5.32
CA HIS A 54 -1.51 -2.10 -6.24
C HIS A 54 -1.87 -0.67 -5.82
N ARG A 55 -2.21 0.18 -6.79
CA ARG A 55 -2.91 1.44 -6.54
C ARG A 55 -4.38 1.14 -6.20
N VAL A 56 -4.89 1.69 -5.10
CA VAL A 56 -6.30 1.51 -4.69
C VAL A 56 -7.04 2.83 -4.82
N LYS A 57 -8.27 2.80 -5.36
CA LYS A 57 -9.15 3.98 -5.39
C LYS A 57 -9.75 4.19 -4.00
N PRO A 58 -9.53 5.34 -3.33
CA PRO A 58 -10.16 5.60 -2.05
C PRO A 58 -11.68 5.71 -2.21
N GLN A 59 -12.43 5.21 -1.23
CA GLN A 59 -13.90 5.29 -1.21
C GLN A 59 -14.41 6.74 -1.17
N ARG A 60 -13.63 7.65 -0.55
CA ARG A 60 -13.85 9.10 -0.56
C ARG A 60 -12.67 9.79 -1.23
N SER A 61 -12.59 9.72 -2.55
CA SER A 61 -11.53 10.41 -3.29
C SER A 61 -11.84 11.91 -3.40
N SER A 62 -10.92 12.78 -2.98
CA SER A 62 -10.82 14.11 -3.58
C SER A 62 -9.95 13.98 -4.83
N ASN A 63 -10.37 14.55 -5.97
CA ASN A 63 -9.65 14.45 -7.25
C ASN A 63 -8.23 15.07 -7.24
N LYS A 64 -7.77 15.59 -6.09
CA LYS A 64 -6.50 16.32 -5.97
C LYS A 64 -5.34 15.47 -5.47
N GLN A 65 -5.59 14.26 -4.98
CA GLN A 65 -4.53 13.42 -4.38
C GLN A 65 -4.25 12.18 -5.24
N PRO A 66 -2.98 11.79 -5.41
CA PRO A 66 -2.62 10.51 -6.02
C PRO A 66 -3.27 9.34 -5.29
N ARG A 67 -3.64 8.29 -6.02
CA ARG A 67 -4.16 7.05 -5.43
C ARG A 67 -3.10 6.41 -4.52
N PRO A 68 -3.45 5.96 -3.32
CA PRO A 68 -2.50 5.24 -2.46
C PRO A 68 -2.03 3.95 -3.10
N ILE A 69 -0.81 3.55 -2.78
CA ILE A 69 -0.27 2.21 -3.07
C ILE A 69 -0.49 1.35 -1.82
N ILE A 70 -1.12 0.19 -1.99
CA ILE A 70 -1.26 -0.82 -0.95
C ILE A 70 -0.33 -1.98 -1.29
N ALA A 71 0.61 -2.27 -0.40
CA ALA A 71 1.47 -3.45 -0.45
C ALA A 71 1.06 -4.42 0.66
N ARG A 72 0.76 -5.67 0.33
CA ARG A 72 0.52 -6.73 1.31
C ARG A 72 1.74 -7.64 1.42
N PHE A 73 2.21 -7.85 2.63
CA PHE A 73 3.34 -8.72 2.94
C PHE A 73 2.87 -10.11 3.40
N LYS A 74 3.74 -11.10 3.23
CA LYS A 74 3.52 -12.47 3.69
C LYS A 74 3.69 -12.62 5.20
#